data_AF-A0A3B9BGS8-F1
#
_entry.id   AF-A0A3B9BGS8-F1
#
_cell.length_a   1.000
_cell.length_b   1.000
_cell.length_c   1.000
_cell.angle_alpha   90.00
_cell.angle_beta   90.00
_cell.angle_gamma   90.00
#
_symmetry.space_group_name_H-M   'P 1'
#
loop_
_entity.id
_entity.type
_entity.pdbx_description
1 polymer ?
#
loop_
_entity_poly.entity_id
_entity_poly.type
_entity_poly.pdbx_seq_one_letter_code
_entity_poly.pdbx_strand_id
1 'polypeptide(L)'
;IAELLILRPEMPRSLSACLAEVNNYLDRLSSAYGASGETQRLAGQLHAELRYGRIDQIFQSGLHEFLTDFIGKNIHLSSEISTQYLIG
;
A
#
# COMPACT_ATOMS: atom_id res chain seq x y z
N ILE A 1 1.82 15.68 -14.11
CA ILE A 1 0.54 15.12 -13.57
C ILE A 1 0.78 13.82 -12.81
N ALA A 2 1.59 12.87 -13.28
CA ALA A 2 1.90 11.62 -12.55
C ALA A 2 2.51 11.83 -11.16
N GLU A 3 3.37 12.84 -11.00
CA GLU A 3 3.92 13.29 -9.71
C GLU A 3 2.85 13.67 -8.67
N LEU A 4 1.73 14.24 -9.12
CA LEU A 4 0.63 14.69 -8.26
C LEU A 4 -0.20 13.52 -7.71
N LEU A 5 -0.20 12.37 -8.40
CA LEU A 5 -1.05 11.22 -8.07
C LEU A 5 -0.37 10.17 -7.17
N ILE A 6 0.95 10.15 -7.11
CA ILE A 6 1.68 9.06 -6.45
C ILE A 6 2.17 9.43 -5.03
N LEU A 7 2.65 10.66 -4.81
CA LEU A 7 3.42 10.98 -3.59
C LEU A 7 2.91 12.14 -2.73
N ARG A 8 1.87 12.87 -3.14
CA ARG A 8 1.34 13.98 -2.32
C ARG A 8 0.27 13.47 -1.34
N PRO A 9 0.56 13.37 -0.03
CA PRO A 9 -0.44 12.98 0.97
C PRO A 9 -1.57 14.00 1.10
N GLU A 10 -1.39 15.23 0.61
CA GLU A 10 -2.41 16.30 0.59
C GLU A 10 -3.55 16.05 -0.41
N MET A 11 -3.41 15.09 -1.33
CA MET A 11 -4.46 14.75 -2.30
C MET A 11 -5.23 13.51 -1.84
N PRO A 12 -6.56 13.59 -1.61
CA PRO A 12 -7.37 12.52 -1.00
C PRO A 12 -7.52 11.25 -1.86
N ARG A 13 -6.88 11.18 -3.04
CA ARG A 13 -6.85 10.02 -3.93
C ARG A 13 -5.43 9.64 -4.38
N SER A 14 -4.39 10.14 -3.71
CA SER A 14 -3.04 9.67 -3.99
C SER A 14 -2.83 8.25 -3.48
N LEU A 15 -1.92 7.51 -4.10
CA LEU A 15 -1.59 6.15 -3.67
C LEU A 15 -1.18 6.10 -2.18
N SER A 16 -0.43 7.11 -1.71
CA SER A 16 -0.03 7.21 -0.31
C SER A 16 -1.22 7.38 0.63
N ALA A 17 -2.19 8.25 0.30
CA ALA A 17 -3.38 8.45 1.13
C ALA A 17 -4.24 7.19 1.20
N CYS A 18 -4.46 6.53 0.06
CA CYS A 18 -5.19 5.26 0.02
C CYS A 18 -4.52 4.18 0.89
N LEU A 19 -3.19 4.09 0.85
CA LEU A 19 -2.48 3.05 1.56
C LEU A 19 -2.34 3.33 3.06
N ALA A 20 -2.31 4.61 3.47
CA ALA A 20 -2.45 4.99 4.87
C ALA A 20 -3.81 4.54 5.43
N GLU A 21 -4.90 4.76 4.68
CA GLU A 21 -6.23 4.28 5.06
C GLU A 21 -6.32 2.76 5.13
N VAL A 22 -5.72 2.04 4.17
CA VAL A 22 -5.63 0.57 4.23
C VAL A 22 -4.96 0.12 5.54
N ASN A 23 -3.83 0.71 5.92
CA ASN A 23 -3.17 0.37 7.19
C ASN A 23 -4.08 0.63 8.40
N ASN A 24 -4.79 1.77 8.44
CA ASN A 24 -5.76 2.06 9.50
C ASN A 24 -6.86 0.98 9.60
N TYR A 25 -7.39 0.50 8.48
CA TYR A 25 -8.39 -0.57 8.49
C TYR A 25 -7.80 -1.92 8.95
N LEU A 26 -6.57 -2.24 8.55
CA LEU A 26 -5.89 -3.46 8.96
C LEU A 26 -5.58 -3.47 10.46
N ASP A 27 -5.21 -2.33 11.04
CA ASP A 27 -5.01 -2.22 12.49
C ASP A 27 -6.33 -2.42 13.26
N ARG A 28 -7.44 -1.91 12.72
CA ARG A 28 -8.78 -2.14 13.28
C ARG A 28 -9.19 -3.61 13.20
N LEU A 29 -8.95 -4.26 12.05
CA LEU A 29 -9.21 -5.71 11.89
C LEU A 29 -8.33 -6.51 12.84
N SER A 30 -7.05 -6.16 12.97
CA SER A 30 -6.13 -6.81 13.92
C SER A 30 -6.64 -6.74 15.35
N SER A 31 -7.08 -5.55 15.77
CA SER A 31 -7.61 -5.31 17.11
C SER A 31 -8.90 -6.09 17.35
N ALA A 32 -9.75 -6.25 16.34
CA ALA A 32 -11.04 -6.94 16.45
C ALA A 32 -10.90 -8.48 16.44
N TYR A 33 -9.99 -9.02 15.62
CA TYR A 33 -9.82 -10.46 15.43
C TYR A 33 -8.63 -11.04 16.20
N GLY A 34 -7.81 -10.20 16.86
CA GLY A 34 -6.61 -10.63 17.58
C GLY A 34 -5.48 -11.16 16.67
N ALA A 35 -5.58 -10.94 15.36
CA ALA A 35 -4.63 -11.43 14.37
C ALA A 35 -3.78 -10.26 13.83
N SER A 36 -2.50 -10.21 14.19
CA SER A 36 -1.50 -9.39 13.50
C SER A 36 -0.53 -10.34 12.81
N GLY A 37 -0.25 -10.10 11.53
CA GLY A 37 0.48 -11.06 10.73
C GLY A 37 1.05 -10.46 9.44
N GLU A 38 1.11 -11.30 8.42
CA GLU A 38 1.74 -10.97 7.15
C GLU A 38 1.03 -9.80 6.44
N THR A 39 -0.28 -9.69 6.62
CA THR A 39 -1.08 -8.60 6.07
C THR A 39 -0.56 -7.21 6.52
N GLN A 40 -0.31 -7.01 7.81
CA GLN A 40 0.23 -5.75 8.34
C GLN A 40 1.65 -5.49 7.86
N ARG A 41 2.48 -6.54 7.78
CA ARG A 41 3.85 -6.43 7.29
C ARG A 41 3.89 -5.95 5.84
N LEU A 42 3.08 -6.55 4.96
CA LEU A 42 2.99 -6.20 3.55
C LEU A 42 2.44 -4.79 3.34
N ALA A 43 1.35 -4.43 4.05
CA ALA A 43 0.76 -3.09 3.96
C ALA A 43 1.72 -1.99 4.46
N GLY A 44 2.44 -2.26 5.56
CA GLY A 44 3.44 -1.36 6.10
C GLY A 44 4.63 -1.17 5.14
N GLN A 45 5.12 -2.26 4.53
CA GLN A 45 6.17 -2.21 3.52
C GLN A 45 5.76 -1.34 2.33
N LEU A 46 4.59 -1.62 1.75
CA LEU A 46 4.10 -0.91 0.57
C LEU A 46 3.88 0.59 0.88
N HIS A 47 3.45 0.91 2.11
CA HIS A 47 3.29 2.29 2.56
C HIS A 47 4.62 3.00 2.79
N ALA A 48 5.63 2.31 3.32
CA ALA A 48 6.97 2.85 3.46
C ALA A 48 7.61 3.13 2.09
N GLU A 49 7.42 2.25 1.10
CA GLU A 49 7.90 2.45 -0.28
C GLU A 49 7.32 3.73 -0.90
N LEU A 50 6.03 4.00 -0.69
CA LEU A 50 5.42 5.25 -1.15
C LEU A 50 5.86 6.45 -0.32
N ARG A 51 5.94 6.32 1.01
CA ARG A 51 6.23 7.44 1.91
C ARG A 51 7.68 7.93 1.81
N TYR A 52 8.61 7.02 1.63
CA TYR A 52 10.04 7.30 1.59
C TYR A 52 10.65 7.15 0.19
N GLY A 53 9.84 6.71 -0.79
CA GLY A 53 10.24 6.65 -2.19
C GLY A 53 10.56 8.05 -2.73
N ARG A 54 11.69 8.16 -3.43
CA ARG A 54 12.06 9.39 -4.13
C ARG A 54 11.51 9.36 -5.54
N ILE A 55 10.76 10.39 -5.90
CA ILE A 55 10.15 10.52 -7.22
C ILE A 55 11.20 10.44 -8.35
N ASP A 56 12.40 11.00 -8.12
CA ASP A 56 13.48 11.00 -9.11
C ASP A 56 13.93 9.58 -9.46
N GLN A 57 13.91 8.66 -8.50
CA GLN A 57 14.24 7.26 -8.74
C GLN A 57 13.14 6.55 -9.53
N ILE A 58 11.88 6.85 -9.22
CA ILE A 58 10.72 6.31 -9.96
C ILE A 58 10.75 6.76 -11.42
N PHE A 59 11.13 8.02 -11.68
CA PHE A 59 11.27 8.51 -13.06
C PHE A 59 12.47 7.90 -13.79
N GLN A 60 13.57 7.62 -13.09
CA GLN A 60 14.74 6.95 -13.69
C GLN A 60 14.46 5.50 -14.07
N SER A 61 13.71 4.76 -13.25
CA SER A 61 13.31 3.37 -13.55
C SER A 61 12.11 3.29 -14.50
N GLY A 62 11.28 4.33 -14.56
CA GLY A 62 10.10 4.38 -15.42
C GLY A 62 8.79 4.25 -14.64
N LEU A 63 7.87 5.16 -14.92
CA LEU A 63 6.58 5.25 -14.24
C LEU A 63 5.70 4.01 -14.44
N HIS A 64 5.66 3.48 -15.66
CA HIS A 64 4.81 2.32 -15.97
C HIS A 64 5.27 1.06 -15.23
N GLU A 65 6.59 0.85 -15.14
CA GLU A 65 7.16 -0.28 -14.40
C GLU A 65 6.84 -0.17 -12.92
N PHE A 66 7.02 1.02 -12.34
CA PHE A 66 6.65 1.28 -10.94
C PHE A 66 5.16 0.99 -10.68
N LEU A 67 4.26 1.50 -11.52
CA LEU A 67 2.82 1.28 -11.35
C LEU A 67 2.45 -0.20 -11.51
N THR A 68 3.10 -0.91 -12.43
CA THR A 68 2.86 -2.35 -12.65
C THR A 68 3.28 -3.17 -11.44
N ASP A 69 4.47 -2.88 -10.89
CA ASP A 69 4.95 -3.51 -9.65
C ASP A 69 4.03 -3.19 -8.46
N PHE A 70 3.63 -1.92 -8.32
CA PHE A 70 2.71 -1.50 -7.27
C PHE A 70 1.36 -2.23 -7.32
N ILE A 71 0.78 -2.38 -8.52
CA ILE A 71 -0.46 -3.15 -8.73
C ILE A 71 -0.25 -4.60 -8.31
N GLY A 72 0.86 -5.22 -8.69
CA GLY A 72 1.18 -6.60 -8.31
C GLY A 72 1.26 -6.78 -6.78
N LYS A 73 1.96 -5.88 -6.10
CA LYS A 73 2.04 -5.88 -4.63
C LYS A 73 0.69 -5.65 -3.96
N ASN A 74 -0.15 -4.78 -4.52
CA ASN A 74 -1.50 -4.52 -4.00
C ASN A 74 -2.43 -5.74 -4.15
N ILE A 75 -2.35 -6.45 -5.27
CA ILE A 75 -3.08 -7.71 -5.49
C ILE A 75 -2.64 -8.76 -4.46
N HIS A 76 -1.32 -8.89 -4.23
CA HIS A 76 -0.79 -9.83 -3.24
C HIS A 76 -1.30 -9.48 -1.82
N LEU A 77 -1.23 -8.21 -1.42
CA LEU A 77 -1.79 -7.76 -0.14
C LEU A 77 -3.28 -8.10 -0.02
N SER A 78 -4.06 -7.88 -1.07
CA SER A 78 -5.50 -8.20 -1.07
C SER A 78 -5.77 -9.69 -0.88
N SER A 79 -4.95 -10.55 -1.49
CA SER A 79 -5.02 -12.00 -1.29
C SER A 79 -4.73 -12.38 0.17
N GLU A 80 -3.70 -11.78 0.78
CA GLU A 80 -3.33 -12.07 2.16
C GLU A 80 -4.39 -11.60 3.16
N ILE A 81 -5.00 -10.44 2.93
CA ILE A 81 -6.15 -9.96 3.71
C ILE A 81 -7.28 -10.99 3.69
N SER A 82 -7.58 -11.55 2.52
CA SER A 82 -8.62 -12.55 2.36
C SER A 82 -8.30 -13.83 3.13
N THR A 83 -7.06 -14.31 3.03
CA THR A 83 -6.60 -15.49 3.78
C THR A 83 -6.70 -15.25 5.29
N GLN A 84 -6.23 -14.11 5.78
CA GLN A 84 -6.10 -13.85 7.22
C GLN A 84 -7.43 -13.51 7.91
N TYR A 85 -8.38 -12.86 7.22
CA TYR A 85 -9.61 -12.33 7.87
C TYR A 85 -10.94 -12.79 7.27
N LEU A 86 -10.96 -13.39 6.07
CA LEU A 86 -12.21 -13.79 5.41
C LEU A 86 -12.39 -15.32 5.33
N ILE A 87 -11.30 -16.08 5.27
CA ILE A 87 -11.34 -17.54 5.08
C ILE A 87 -10.92 -18.30 6.35
N GLY A 88 -10.29 -17.62 7.32
CA GLY A 88 -9.83 -18.17 8.61
C GLY A 88 -10.89 -18.23 9.70
#